data_AF-A0A653NJD3-F1
#
_entry.id   AF-A0A653NJD3-F1
#
_cell.length_a   1.000
_cell.length_b   1.000
_cell.length_c   1.000
_cell.angle_alpha   90.00
_cell.angle_beta   90.00
_cell.angle_gamma   90.00
#
_symmetry.space_group_name_H-M   'P 1'
#
loop_
_entity.id
_entity.type
_entity.pdbx_description
1 polymer ?
#
loop_
_entity_poly.entity_id
_entity_poly.type
_entity_poly.pdbx_seq_one_letter_code
_entity_poly.pdbx_strand_id
1 'polypeptide(L)'
;MSPPPVDQSTALTAQTAYEICTRTVADTYATAQGGTPDQFVYRSIEDSTVIARDDGLYFVLVDFTNLVTTPDLAESGTANCYLGGTVEQPYFASFGAIYRPYADQLDPYNPEPGGRA
;
A
#
# COMPACT_ATOMS: atom_id res chain seq x y z
N MET A 1 -15.59 30.30 15.37
CA MET A 1 -14.25 29.81 15.73
C MET A 1 -13.74 29.05 14.52
N SER A 2 -12.65 29.51 13.91
CA SER A 2 -12.00 28.74 12.84
C SER A 2 -11.31 27.52 13.45
N PRO A 3 -11.26 26.38 12.76
CA PRO A 3 -10.50 25.24 13.24
C PRO A 3 -9.02 25.65 13.39
N PRO A 4 -8.30 25.08 14.37
CA PRO A 4 -6.87 25.34 14.51
C PRO A 4 -6.15 24.94 13.21
N PRO A 5 -5.07 25.64 12.83
CA PRO A 5 -4.26 25.26 11.68
C PRO A 5 -3.79 23.82 11.87
N VAL A 6 -4.06 22.96 10.89
CA VAL A 6 -3.49 21.61 10.85
C VAL A 6 -1.98 21.80 10.80
N ASP A 7 -1.29 21.34 11.83
CA ASP A 7 0.16 21.31 11.85
C ASP A 7 0.63 20.37 10.73
N GLN A 8 1.07 20.94 9.61
CA GLN A 8 1.50 20.18 8.42
C GLN A 8 2.88 19.54 8.60
N SER A 9 3.52 19.67 9.76
CA SER A 9 4.87 19.16 10.02
C SER A 9 5.01 17.63 9.99
N THR A 10 3.90 16.89 9.92
CA THR A 10 3.89 15.40 9.85
C THR A 10 2.94 14.84 8.79
N ALA A 11 2.59 15.61 7.75
CA ALA A 11 1.75 15.11 6.66
C ALA A 11 2.34 13.85 6.03
N LEU A 12 1.49 12.87 5.69
CA LEU A 12 1.95 11.66 5.03
C LEU A 12 2.66 11.98 3.71
N THR A 13 3.84 11.39 3.56
CA THR A 13 4.58 11.37 2.30
C THR A 13 4.31 10.07 1.56
N ALA A 14 4.60 10.01 0.26
CA ALA A 14 4.54 8.77 -0.51
C ALA A 14 5.41 7.65 0.12
N GLN A 15 6.61 8.01 0.60
CA GLN A 15 7.50 7.08 1.30
C GLN A 15 6.85 6.50 2.54
N THR A 16 6.30 7.36 3.40
CA THR A 16 5.72 6.91 4.66
C THR A 16 4.40 6.16 4.44
N ALA A 17 3.60 6.56 3.44
CA ALA A 17 2.40 5.82 3.05
C ALA A 17 2.75 4.40 2.56
N TYR A 18 3.83 4.26 1.80
CA TYR A 18 4.37 2.96 1.37
C TYR A 18 4.80 2.10 2.56
N GLU A 19 5.62 2.63 3.46
CA GLU A 19 6.11 1.93 4.65
C GLU A 19 4.99 1.49 5.59
N ILE A 20 3.96 2.33 5.75
CA ILE A 20 2.80 2.01 6.56
C ILE A 20 2.00 0.88 5.88
N CYS A 21 1.78 0.93 4.56
CA CYS A 21 1.07 -0.11 3.84
C CYS A 21 1.79 -1.48 3.91
N THR A 22 3.10 -1.52 3.66
CA THR A 22 3.88 -2.77 3.74
C THR A 22 3.85 -3.37 5.15
N ARG A 23 3.95 -2.53 6.19
CA ARG A 23 3.80 -2.98 7.58
C ARG A 23 2.42 -3.58 7.85
N THR A 24 1.35 -2.92 7.41
CA THR A 24 -0.01 -3.44 7.57
C THR A 24 -0.21 -4.77 6.86
N VAL A 25 0.32 -4.94 5.65
CA VAL A 25 0.33 -6.23 4.95
C VAL A 25 1.05 -7.28 5.78
N ALA A 26 2.27 -7.00 6.21
CA ALA A 26 3.10 -7.94 6.95
C ALA A 26 2.39 -8.40 8.22
N ASP A 27 1.89 -7.46 9.04
CA ASP A 27 1.20 -7.76 10.29
C ASP A 27 -0.06 -8.59 10.07
N THR A 28 -0.85 -8.26 9.03
CA THR A 28 -2.11 -8.95 8.72
C THR A 28 -1.86 -10.39 8.24
N TYR A 29 -0.98 -10.59 7.26
CA TYR A 29 -0.74 -11.90 6.68
C TYR A 29 0.14 -12.79 7.54
N ALA A 30 1.16 -12.24 8.21
CA ALA A 30 1.98 -13.02 9.14
C ALA A 30 1.12 -13.62 10.24
N THR A 31 0.23 -12.82 10.84
CA THR A 31 -0.70 -13.30 11.87
C THR A 31 -1.63 -14.39 11.33
N ALA A 32 -2.20 -14.20 10.13
CA ALA A 32 -3.12 -15.17 9.53
C ALA A 32 -2.43 -16.52 9.19
N GLN A 33 -1.13 -16.50 8.92
CA GLN A 33 -0.37 -17.68 8.48
C GLN A 33 0.55 -18.27 9.56
N GLY A 34 0.53 -17.71 10.78
CA GLY A 34 1.37 -18.17 11.89
C GLY A 34 2.87 -17.86 11.70
N GLY A 35 3.21 -16.88 10.87
CA GLY A 35 4.57 -16.40 10.63
C GLY A 35 4.90 -15.10 11.36
N THR A 36 6.04 -14.50 11.02
CA THR A 36 6.51 -13.20 11.51
C THR A 36 6.62 -12.17 10.36
N PRO A 37 6.45 -10.87 10.63
CA PRO A 37 6.44 -9.83 9.58
C PRO A 37 7.70 -9.76 8.71
N ASP A 38 8.87 -10.14 9.24
CA ASP A 38 10.15 -10.18 8.55
C ASP A 38 10.25 -11.29 7.48
N GLN A 39 9.27 -12.19 7.44
CA GLN A 39 9.15 -13.22 6.40
C GLN A 39 8.47 -12.70 5.13
N PHE A 40 8.16 -11.40 5.04
CA PHE A 40 7.59 -10.76 3.86
C PHE A 40 8.64 -9.90 3.17
N VAL A 41 8.96 -10.22 1.92
CA VAL A 41 9.89 -9.43 1.10
C VAL A 41 9.10 -8.55 0.16
N TYR A 42 9.17 -7.24 0.37
CA TYR A 42 8.50 -6.25 -0.45
C TYR A 42 9.41 -5.76 -1.58
N ARG A 43 8.81 -5.33 -2.69
CA ARG A 43 9.53 -4.53 -3.69
C ARG A 43 10.03 -3.21 -3.09
N SER A 44 10.93 -2.55 -3.80
CA SER A 44 11.28 -1.16 -3.48
C SER A 44 10.09 -0.25 -3.76
N ILE A 45 10.07 0.95 -3.15
CA ILE A 45 9.08 1.98 -3.50
C ILE A 45 9.21 2.42 -4.96
N GLU A 46 10.43 2.42 -5.52
CA GLU A 46 10.73 2.83 -6.90
C GLU A 46 10.07 1.90 -7.92
N ASP A 47 9.90 0.63 -7.55
CA ASP A 47 9.23 -0.39 -8.35
C ASP A 47 7.75 -0.59 -7.96
N SER A 48 7.24 0.23 -7.03
CA SER A 48 5.87 0.14 -6.51
C SER A 48 5.01 1.30 -6.99
N THR A 49 3.69 1.11 -6.98
CA THR A 49 2.76 2.17 -7.37
C THR A 49 2.29 2.94 -6.14
N VAL A 50 2.63 4.22 -6.05
CA VAL A 50 2.20 5.12 -4.98
C VAL A 50 1.66 6.41 -5.60
N ILE A 51 0.35 6.63 -5.46
CA ILE A 51 -0.37 7.72 -6.12
C ILE A 51 -1.00 8.62 -5.07
N ALA A 52 -0.64 9.90 -5.08
CA ALA A 52 -1.37 10.93 -4.33
C ALA A 52 -2.66 11.27 -5.07
N ARG A 53 -3.79 11.24 -4.37
CA ARG A 53 -5.12 11.48 -4.92
C ARG A 53 -5.63 12.87 -4.55
N ASP A 54 -6.57 13.38 -5.34
CA ASP A 54 -7.18 14.70 -5.14
C ASP A 54 -8.06 14.78 -3.87
N ASP A 55 -8.48 13.63 -3.33
CA ASP A 55 -9.24 13.51 -2.07
C ASP A 55 -8.35 13.57 -0.82
N GLY A 56 -7.03 13.77 -0.98
CA GLY A 56 -6.07 13.86 0.12
C GLY A 56 -5.61 12.48 0.64
N LEU A 57 -5.94 11.40 -0.05
CA LEU A 57 -5.45 10.05 0.24
C LEU A 57 -4.28 9.66 -0.69
N TYR A 58 -3.52 8.67 -0.27
CA TYR A 58 -2.58 7.91 -1.09
C TYR A 58 -3.19 6.56 -1.43
N PHE A 59 -3.16 6.20 -2.71
CA PHE A 59 -3.31 4.81 -3.13
C PHE A 59 -1.92 4.18 -3.21
N VAL A 60 -1.73 3.08 -2.49
CA VAL A 60 -0.46 2.34 -2.46
C VAL A 60 -0.72 0.92 -2.92
N LEU A 61 0.00 0.48 -3.94
CA LEU A 61 0.06 -0.91 -4.39
C LEU A 61 1.43 -1.46 -4.01
N VAL A 62 1.44 -2.53 -3.22
CA VAL A 62 2.66 -3.22 -2.78
C VAL A 62 2.69 -4.63 -3.37
N ASP A 63 3.81 -4.98 -3.98
CA ASP A 63 4.12 -6.36 -4.31
C ASP A 63 4.97 -6.97 -3.21
N PHE A 64 4.64 -8.19 -2.82
CA PHE A 64 5.36 -8.91 -1.79
C PHE A 64 5.55 -10.38 -2.16
N THR A 65 6.62 -10.96 -1.65
CA THR A 65 6.83 -12.41 -1.61
C THR A 65 6.66 -12.86 -0.17
N ASN A 66 5.74 -13.79 0.04
CA ASN A 66 5.50 -14.37 1.34
C ASN A 66 6.36 -15.63 1.53
N LEU A 67 7.26 -15.60 2.51
CA LEU A 67 8.18 -16.70 2.84
C LEU A 67 7.72 -17.54 4.04
N VAL A 68 6.48 -17.33 4.52
CA VAL A 68 5.90 -18.12 5.63
C VAL A 68 5.59 -19.55 5.18
N THR A 69 5.23 -19.75 3.91
CA THR A 69 4.99 -21.07 3.30
C THR A 69 6.31 -21.71 2.84
N THR A 70 6.33 -23.05 2.74
CA THR A 70 7.49 -23.83 2.25
C THR A 70 8.01 -23.25 0.91
N PRO A 71 9.33 -23.22 0.65
CA PRO A 71 9.94 -22.49 -0.48
C PRO A 71 9.34 -22.80 -1.87
N ASP A 72 8.75 -23.97 -2.02
CA ASP A 72 8.09 -24.44 -3.24
C ASP A 72 6.71 -23.78 -3.49
N LEU A 73 6.21 -23.03 -2.49
CA LEU A 73 4.92 -22.33 -2.44
C LEU A 73 5.10 -20.86 -2.03
N ALA A 74 6.28 -20.26 -2.23
CA ALA A 74 6.46 -18.83 -2.02
C ALA A 74 5.53 -18.07 -2.97
N GLU A 75 4.37 -17.66 -2.45
CA GLU A 75 3.35 -16.97 -3.23
C GLU A 75 3.73 -15.50 -3.35
N SER A 76 3.99 -15.05 -4.58
CA SER A 76 4.02 -13.63 -4.90
C SER A 76 2.60 -13.09 -4.84
N GLY A 77 2.37 -12.14 -3.94
CA GLY A 77 1.09 -11.46 -3.75
C GLY A 77 1.20 -9.99 -4.07
N THR A 78 0.04 -9.39 -4.34
CA THR A 78 -0.11 -7.94 -4.43
C THR A 78 -1.19 -7.51 -3.44
N ALA A 79 -0.98 -6.40 -2.74
CA ALA A 79 -1.97 -5.80 -1.86
C ALA A 79 -2.06 -4.31 -2.11
N ASN A 80 -3.22 -3.74 -1.81
CA ASN A 80 -3.45 -2.31 -1.92
C ASN A 80 -3.91 -1.70 -0.60
N CYS A 81 -3.55 -0.44 -0.38
CA CYS A 81 -3.96 0.36 0.77
C CYS A 81 -4.40 1.75 0.30
N TYR A 82 -5.39 2.32 1.00
CA TYR A 82 -5.78 3.72 0.87
C TYR A 82 -5.51 4.45 2.19
N LEU A 83 -4.55 5.38 2.20
CA LEU A 83 -4.06 6.04 3.42
C LEU A 83 -4.16 7.56 3.35
N GLY A 84 -4.62 8.23 4.41
CA GLY A 84 -4.62 9.69 4.54
C GLY A 84 -4.18 10.15 5.92
N GLY A 85 -4.08 11.46 6.15
CA GLY A 85 -3.70 12.02 7.45
C GLY A 85 -2.19 12.22 7.65
N THR A 86 -1.71 11.95 8.87
CA THR A 86 -0.31 12.19 9.27
C THR A 86 0.43 10.88 9.53
N VAL A 87 1.76 10.92 9.56
CA VAL A 87 2.61 9.76 9.84
C VAL A 87 2.28 9.11 11.19
N GLU A 88 1.98 9.91 12.21
CA GLU A 88 1.67 9.43 13.56
C GLU A 88 0.24 8.91 13.68
N GLN A 89 -0.67 9.38 12.83
CA GLN A 89 -2.09 9.04 12.84
C GLN A 89 -2.59 8.82 11.41
N PRO A 90 -2.13 7.75 10.74
CA PRO A 90 -2.62 7.42 9.41
C PRO A 90 -4.07 6.95 9.50
N TYR A 91 -4.91 7.50 8.64
CA TYR A 91 -6.27 7.05 8.41
C TYR A 91 -6.29 6.04 7.27
N PHE A 92 -6.80 4.83 7.53
CA PHE A 92 -6.97 3.80 6.51
C PHE A 92 -8.41 3.76 6.02
N ALA A 93 -8.65 4.25 4.81
CA ALA A 93 -9.97 4.18 4.21
C ALA A 93 -10.32 2.74 3.78
N SER A 94 -9.34 1.96 3.30
CA SER A 94 -9.49 0.54 2.99
C SER A 94 -8.15 -0.18 2.77
N PHE A 95 -8.21 -1.52 2.84
CA PHE A 95 -7.10 -2.46 2.62
C PHE A 95 -7.62 -3.70 1.87
N GLY A 96 -6.85 -4.24 0.92
CA GLY A 96 -7.26 -5.41 0.13
C GLY A 96 -6.10 -6.22 -0.46
N ALA A 97 -6.36 -7.51 -0.66
CA ALA A 97 -5.50 -8.43 -1.42
C ALA A 97 -5.94 -8.41 -2.89
N ILE A 98 -4.99 -8.34 -3.83
CA ILE A 98 -5.32 -8.53 -5.24
C ILE A 98 -4.45 -9.59 -5.89
N TYR A 99 -5.08 -10.42 -6.72
CA TYR A 99 -4.39 -11.36 -7.57
C TYR A 99 -3.56 -10.61 -8.62
N ARG A 100 -2.28 -10.98 -8.71
CA ARG A 100 -1.27 -10.40 -9.62
C ARG A 100 -1.71 -10.16 -11.07
N PRO A 101 -2.45 -11.07 -11.75
CA PRO A 101 -2.90 -10.82 -13.13
C PRO A 101 -3.98 -9.74 -13.27
N TYR A 102 -4.46 -9.18 -12.16
CA TYR A 102 -5.39 -8.04 -12.15
C TYR A 102 -4.73 -6.77 -11.60
N ALA A 103 -3.45 -6.83 -11.16
CA ALA A 103 -2.72 -5.70 -10.57
C ALA A 103 -2.68 -4.47 -11.50
N ASP A 104 -2.57 -4.72 -12.79
CA ASP A 104 -2.55 -3.75 -13.90
C ASP A 104 -3.93 -3.11 -14.18
N GLN A 105 -5.03 -3.68 -13.65
CA GLN A 105 -6.41 -3.24 -13.90
C GLN A 105 -7.01 -2.43 -12.74
N LEU A 106 -6.24 -2.17 -11.68
CA LEU A 106 -6.80 -1.81 -10.37
C LEU A 106 -6.86 -0.35 -10.01
N ASP A 107 -6.35 0.53 -10.86
CA ASP A 107 -6.58 1.94 -10.64
C ASP A 107 -7.73 2.43 -11.53
N PRO A 108 -8.95 2.61 -10.98
CA PRO A 108 -10.06 3.23 -11.70
C PRO A 108 -9.81 4.72 -12.03
N TYR A 109 -8.67 5.28 -11.62
CA TYR A 109 -8.23 6.65 -11.87
C TYR A 109 -6.88 6.73 -12.59
N ASN A 110 -6.27 5.61 -12.98
CA ASN A 110 -5.10 5.64 -13.83
C ASN A 110 -5.59 6.09 -15.21
N PRO A 111 -5.15 7.26 -15.74
CA PRO A 111 -5.46 7.60 -17.10
C PRO A 111 -4.94 6.46 -17.97
N GLU A 112 -5.84 5.79 -18.70
CA GLU A 112 -5.47 4.66 -19.55
C GLU A 112 -4.15 4.94 -20.29
N PRO A 113 -3.20 4.01 -20.34
CA PRO A 113 -2.04 4.13 -21.22
C PRO A 113 -2.52 3.90 -22.66
N GLY A 114 -3.31 4.82 -23.23
CA GLY A 114 -4.00 4.54 -24.49
C GLY A 114 -4.89 5.61 -25.09
N GLY A 115 -5.16 6.74 -24.42
CA GLY A 115 -5.89 7.86 -25.02
C GLY A 115 -5.06 8.66 -26.03
N ARG A 116 -4.58 8.03 -27.11
CA ARG A 116 -4.11 8.76 -28.28
C ARG A 116 -5.32 9.28 -29.06
N ALA A 117 -5.37 10.60 -29.21
CA ALA A 117 -6.11 11.32 -30.23
C ALA A 117 -5.79 10.81 -31.65
#